data_AF-A0A7V1H911-F1
#
_entry.id   AF-A0A7V1H911-F1
#
_cell.length_a   1.000
_cell.length_b   1.000
_cell.length_c   1.000
_cell.angle_alpha   90.00
_cell.angle_beta   90.00
_cell.angle_gamma   90.00
#
_symmetry.space_group_name_H-M   'P 1'
#
loop_
_entity.id
_entity.type
_entity.pdbx_description
1 polymer ?
#
loop_
_entity_poly.entity_id
_entity_poly.type
_entity_poly.pdbx_seq_one_letter_code
_entity_poly.pdbx_strand_id
1 'polypeptide(L)'
;FKDDYIICLFDEGKEMSSIDFARFLEKIASNSSRAMTFVVGGFLGLEERILKRADFILSLSRMTFSHELSRIMVLEQIYRSLATMKRRQYAK
;
A
#
# COMPACT_ATOMS: atom_id res chain seq x y z
N PHE A 1 13.51 7.76 -4.56
CA PHE A 1 12.85 8.20 -3.31
C PHE A 1 12.49 9.67 -3.26
N LYS A 2 13.35 10.64 -3.66
CA LYS A 2 13.06 12.06 -3.38
C LYS A 2 11.73 12.53 -3.97
N ASP A 3 11.40 12.03 -5.17
CA ASP A 3 10.16 12.36 -5.89
C ASP A 3 9.15 11.21 -5.97
N ASP A 4 9.30 10.12 -5.22
CA ASP A 4 8.36 8.99 -5.28
C ASP A 4 7.14 9.25 -4.39
N TYR A 5 5.95 8.78 -4.78
CA TYR A 5 4.79 8.76 -3.90
C TYR A 5 4.94 7.61 -2.90
N ILE A 6 5.22 7.93 -1.64
CA ILE A 6 5.60 6.95 -0.62
C ILE A 6 4.37 6.49 0.16
N ILE A 7 4.11 5.19 0.11
CA ILE A 7 3.06 4.50 0.85
C ILE A 7 3.72 3.64 1.93
N CYS A 8 3.59 4.02 3.20
CA CYS A 8 4.10 3.24 4.32
C CYS A 8 3.04 2.28 4.83
N LEU A 9 3.44 1.05 5.15
CA LEU A 9 2.59 0.09 5.84
C LEU A 9 2.80 0.23 7.35
N PHE A 10 1.72 0.56 8.06
CA PHE A 10 1.71 0.74 9.50
C PHE A 10 0.32 0.42 10.04
N ASP A 11 0.25 -0.19 11.22
CA ASP A 11 -0.99 -0.66 11.86
C ASP A 11 -1.98 0.47 12.15
N GLU A 12 -1.48 1.64 12.54
CA GLU A 12 -2.29 2.87 12.76
C GLU A 12 -2.65 3.62 11.46
N GLY A 13 -2.33 3.03 10.30
CA GLY A 13 -2.69 3.56 8.99
C GLY A 13 -4.17 3.46 8.67
N LYS A 14 -4.55 3.98 7.49
CA LYS A 14 -5.92 3.86 6.99
C LYS A 14 -6.17 2.46 6.44
N GLU A 15 -7.23 1.80 6.93
CA GLU A 15 -7.75 0.55 6.37
C GLU A 15 -8.58 0.84 5.10
N MET A 16 -8.50 -0.06 4.11
CA MET A 16 -9.28 0.04 2.86
C MET A 16 -9.83 -1.34 2.45
N SER A 17 -11.00 -1.35 1.82
CA SER A 17 -11.44 -2.53 1.07
C SER A 17 -10.56 -2.72 -0.18
N SER A 18 -10.50 -3.92 -0.76
CA SER A 18 -9.76 -4.16 -2.00
C SER A 18 -10.24 -3.27 -3.17
N ILE A 19 -11.54 -2.93 -3.21
CA ILE A 19 -12.11 -2.05 -4.24
C ILE A 19 -11.63 -0.61 -4.03
N ASP A 20 -11.64 -0.13 -2.79
CA ASP A 20 -11.18 1.21 -2.46
C ASP A 20 -9.67 1.35 -2.67
N PHE A 21 -8.91 0.31 -2.34
CA PHE A 21 -7.47 0.25 -2.62
C PHE A 21 -7.19 0.29 -4.13
N ALA A 22 -7.94 -0.46 -4.94
CA ALA A 22 -7.80 -0.40 -6.40
C ALA A 22 -8.08 1.02 -6.95
N ARG A 23 -9.17 1.66 -6.51
CA ARG A 23 -9.49 3.05 -6.90
C ARG A 23 -8.43 4.04 -6.44
N PHE A 24 -7.87 3.82 -5.25
CA PHE A 24 -6.79 4.65 -4.71
C PHE A 24 -5.53 4.56 -5.57
N LEU A 25 -5.10 3.36 -5.94
CA LEU A 25 -3.96 3.17 -6.83
C LEU A 25 -4.20 3.75 -8.23
N GLU A 26 -5.40 3.60 -8.78
CA GLU A 26 -5.79 4.19 -10.08
C GLU A 26 -5.69 5.71 -10.05
N LYS A 27 -6.21 6.32 -8.98
CA LYS A 27 -6.17 7.78 -8.77
C LYS A 27 -4.74 8.31 -8.65
N ILE A 28 -3.85 7.59 -7.96
CA ILE A 28 -2.44 8.03 -7.86
C ILE A 28 -1.76 7.91 -9.22
N ALA A 29 -1.97 6.80 -9.92
CA ALA A 29 -1.42 6.57 -11.25
C ALA A 29 -1.91 7.60 -12.29
N SER A 30 -3.15 8.08 -12.18
CA SER A 30 -3.69 9.11 -13.08
C SER A 30 -3.19 10.53 -12.77
N ASN A 31 -2.95 10.82 -11.50
CA ASN A 31 -2.68 12.19 -11.02
C ASN A 31 -1.19 12.49 -10.83
N SER A 32 -0.33 11.49 -10.99
CA SER A 32 1.09 11.62 -10.70
C SER A 32 1.96 10.87 -11.70
N SER A 33 3.01 11.53 -12.19
CA SER A 33 4.13 10.89 -12.88
C SER A 33 5.13 10.25 -11.91
N ARG A 34 4.93 10.40 -10.60
CA ARG A 34 5.81 9.87 -9.55
C ARG A 34 5.67 8.36 -9.46
N ALA A 35 6.78 7.65 -9.29
CA ALA A 35 6.75 6.22 -9.00
C ALA A 35 6.07 5.98 -7.64
N MET A 36 5.18 4.98 -7.55
CA MET A 36 4.63 4.53 -6.27
C MET A 36 5.61 3.61 -5.57
N THR A 37 5.99 3.95 -4.34
CA THR A 37 6.91 3.15 -3.52
C THR A 37 6.20 2.68 -2.26
N PHE A 38 6.13 1.36 -2.07
CA PHE A 38 5.61 0.76 -0.84
C PHE A 38 6.76 0.47 0.12
N VAL A 39 6.62 0.92 1.37
CA VAL A 39 7.63 0.75 2.42
C VAL A 39 7.05 -0.12 3.52
N VAL A 40 7.66 -1.26 3.76
CA VAL A 40 7.31 -2.20 4.84
C VAL A 40 8.42 -2.15 5.89
N GLY A 41 8.05 -1.91 7.14
CA GLY A 41 8.98 -1.89 8.26
C GLY A 41 9.65 -3.23 8.50
N GLY A 42 10.81 -3.19 9.17
CA GLY A 42 11.49 -4.39 9.66
C GLY A 42 10.89 -4.88 10.98
N PHE A 43 11.64 -5.70 11.73
CA PHE A 43 11.24 -6.19 13.05
C PHE A 43 10.88 -5.07 14.04
N LEU A 44 11.58 -3.92 13.97
CA LEU A 44 11.34 -2.75 14.82
C LEU A 44 10.30 -1.78 14.25
N GLY A 45 9.62 -2.13 13.14
CA GLY A 45 8.69 -1.25 12.46
C GLY A 45 9.37 -0.18 11.61
N LEU A 46 8.75 1.00 11.53
CA LEU A 46 9.23 2.16 10.78
C LEU A 46 9.59 3.28 11.74
N GLU A 47 10.73 3.93 11.50
CA GLU A 47 11.09 5.14 12.24
C GLU A 47 10.13 6.30 11.94
N GLU A 48 9.90 7.16 12.93
CA GLU A 48 9.00 8.31 12.82
C GLU A 48 9.35 9.24 11.64
N ARG A 49 10.63 9.40 11.33
CA ARG A 49 11.09 10.20 10.17
C ARG A 49 10.60 9.65 8.83
N ILE A 50 10.43 8.33 8.74
CA ILE A 50 9.93 7.66 7.52
C ILE A 50 8.42 7.88 7.42
N LEU A 51 7.69 7.70 8.53
CA LEU A 51 6.25 7.95 8.59
C LEU A 51 5.91 9.41 8.25
N LYS A 52 6.69 10.37 8.76
CA LYS A 52 6.56 11.81 8.44
C LYS A 52 6.79 12.13 6.96
N ARG A 53 7.60 11.34 6.26
CA ARG A 53 7.84 11.51 4.82
C ARG A 53 6.78 10.79 3.96
N ALA A 54 6.00 9.88 4.52
CA ALA A 54 4.99 9.13 3.76
C ALA A 54 3.95 10.08 3.16
N ASP A 55 3.65 9.91 1.88
CA ASP A 55 2.53 10.60 1.23
C ASP A 55 1.20 9.92 1.66
N PHE A 56 1.24 8.64 2.07
CA PHE A 56 0.11 7.90 2.62
C PHE A 56 0.56 6.79 3.58
N ILE A 57 -0.25 6.51 4.61
CA ILE A 57 -0.04 5.39 5.55
C ILE A 57 -1.20 4.41 5.42
N LEU A 58 -0.90 3.19 4.99
CA LEU A 58 -1.85 2.10 4.77
C LEU A 58 -1.78 1.11 5.94
N SER A 59 -2.93 0.74 6.49
CA SER A 59 -3.06 -0.39 7.40
C SER A 59 -3.67 -1.58 6.67
N LEU A 60 -3.03 -2.75 6.78
CA LEU A 60 -3.54 -4.00 6.20
C LEU A 60 -4.62 -4.64 7.09
N SER A 61 -4.56 -4.37 8.39
CA SER A 61 -5.45 -4.91 9.41
C SER A 61 -5.17 -4.25 10.75
N ARG A 62 -6.12 -4.33 11.67
CA ARG A 62 -5.90 -4.06 13.10
C ARG A 62 -5.03 -5.12 13.79
N MET A 63 -4.79 -6.25 13.15
CA MET A 63 -3.91 -7.31 13.65
C MET A 63 -2.46 -7.07 13.25
N THR A 64 -1.53 -7.48 14.11
CA THR A 64 -0.10 -7.44 13.83
C THR A 64 0.31 -8.66 13.00
N PHE A 65 0.95 -8.40 11.85
CA PHE A 65 1.54 -9.43 11.01
C PHE A 65 3.06 -9.32 10.96
N SER A 66 3.74 -10.44 10.70
CA SER A 66 5.18 -10.37 10.43
C SER A 66 5.42 -9.51 9.19
N HIS A 67 6.54 -8.79 9.19
CA HIS A 67 6.93 -7.97 8.05
C HIS A 67 7.04 -8.77 6.73
N GLU A 68 7.39 -10.06 6.81
CA GLU A 68 7.39 -10.98 5.66
C GLU A 68 5.99 -11.19 5.08
N LEU A 69 5.00 -11.48 5.94
CA LEU A 69 3.61 -11.66 5.53
C LEU A 69 3.01 -10.35 5.03
N SER A 70 3.31 -9.22 5.66
CA SER A 70 2.89 -7.88 5.21
C SER A 70 3.36 -7.58 3.78
N ARG A 71 4.60 -7.95 3.42
CA ARG A 71 5.09 -7.84 2.03
C ARG A 71 4.28 -8.69 1.05
N ILE A 72 3.94 -9.93 1.42
CA ILE A 72 3.16 -10.82 0.56
C ILE A 72 1.74 -10.28 0.39
N MET A 73 1.09 -9.84 1.47
CA MET A 73 -0.27 -9.31 1.43
C MET A 73 -0.37 -8.05 0.57
N VAL A 74 0.57 -7.11 0.70
CA VAL A 74 0.53 -5.90 -0.14
C VAL A 74 0.78 -6.22 -1.61
N LEU A 75 1.68 -7.17 -1.92
CA LEU A 75 1.92 -7.62 -3.30
C LEU A 75 0.66 -8.26 -3.91
N GLU A 76 -0.04 -9.11 -3.15
CA GLU A 76 -1.31 -9.71 -3.58
C GLU A 76 -2.37 -8.63 -3.82
N GLN A 77 -2.53 -7.66 -2.92
CA GLN A 77 -3.52 -6.59 -3.08
C GLN A 77 -3.19 -5.67 -4.26
N ILE A 78 -1.90 -5.41 -4.54
CA ILE A 78 -1.47 -4.70 -5.74
C ILE A 78 -1.86 -5.50 -6.99
N TYR A 79 -1.55 -6.79 -7.03
CA TYR A 79 -1.91 -7.67 -8.14
C TYR A 79 -3.43 -7.69 -8.38
N ARG A 80 -4.21 -7.89 -7.32
CA ARG A 80 -5.68 -7.86 -7.33
C ARG A 80 -6.23 -6.53 -7.83
N SER A 81 -5.64 -5.42 -7.39
CA SER A 81 -6.01 -4.07 -7.84
C SER A 81 -5.79 -3.91 -9.34
N LEU A 82 -4.62 -4.28 -9.84
CA LEU A 82 -4.28 -4.21 -11.26
C LEU A 82 -5.18 -5.12 -12.11
N ALA A 83 -5.53 -6.31 -11.62
CA ALA A 83 -6.47 -7.20 -12.31
C ALA A 83 -7.88 -6.59 -12.38
N THR A 84 -8.34 -5.97 -11.29
CA THR A 84 -9.63 -5.29 -11.20
C THR A 84 -9.72 -4.11 -12.17
N MET A 85 -8.67 -3.28 -12.26
CA MET A 85 -8.59 -2.15 -13.21
C MET A 85 -8.67 -2.61 -14.67
N LYS A 86 -8.07 -3.76 -15.00
CA LYS A 86 -8.10 -4.35 -16.35
C LYS A 86 -9.45 -5.02 -16.69
N ARG A 87 -10.50 -4.81 -15.87
CA ARG A 87 -11.81 -5.45 -15.97
C ARG A 87 -11.76 -6.98 -16.06
N ARG A 88 -10.68 -7.60 -15.56
CA ARG A 88 -10.65 -9.05 -15.39
C ARG A 88 -11.43 -9.36 -14.12
N GLN A 89 -12.40 -10.27 -14.19
CA GLN A 89 -13.03 -10.77 -12.97
C GLN A 89 -11.95 -11.41 -12.11
N TYR A 90 -11.68 -10.80 -10.95
CA TYR A 90 -10.89 -11.44 -9.92
C TYR A 90 -11.83 -12.28 -9.06
N ALA A 91 -11.48 -13.54 -8.82
CA ALA A 91 -12.28 -14.42 -7.98
C ALA A 91 -12.39 -13.82 -6.56
N LYS A 92 -13.61 -13.79 -6.02
CA LYS A 92 -13.88 -13.34 -4.65
C LYS A 92 -13.24 -14.27 -3.64
#